data_AF-A0A3P9H7M6-F1
#
_entry.id   AF-A0A3P9H7M6-F1
#
_cell.length_a   1.000
_cell.length_b   1.000
_cell.length_c   1.000
_cell.angle_alpha   90.00
_cell.angle_beta   90.00
_cell.angle_gamma   90.00
#
_symmetry.space_group_name_H-M   'P 1'
#
loop_
_entity.id
_entity.type
_entity.pdbx_description
1 polymer ?
#
loop_
_entity_poly.entity_id
_entity_poly.type
_entity_poly.pdbx_seq_one_letter_code
_entity_poly.pdbx_strand_id
1 'polypeptide(L)'
;MPFLGQDWRSPGQNWVKTEDGWKKTTLEENNKVSMESFCKVKEECFNKENLLISLGYEISAKKRRKDFMNNNTKAPYFHREKWIYVHKGSTKERHGYCTLGEAFNRLDFCSAIKDTRRFNYVVRLLELIAKSQLPSLSGVAQKNYMNILERVVQKVLDDQQNVRPIKELLQTLYVSLCGLVQDMGKSVLVGNINMWVYRMENILQWQQQLDNIQINRPTCTGMTLTDLPASLQLSIMHRLSDGRDLVSLGQVCPELGVLTEDRLLWKKLCHYHFTDRQIRKRLMVSDKGHLEWRKMYFKLSRCYPHREQYSDTLHFCTHCHILFWKDHPCTANNPENCTMSLSPQDFINLFNF
;
A
#
# COMPACT_ATOMS: atom_id res chain seq x y z
N MET A 1 6.94 39.63 -9.63
CA MET A 1 5.64 38.98 -9.36
C MET A 1 5.87 37.48 -9.31
N PRO A 2 5.71 36.80 -8.17
CA PRO A 2 5.89 35.35 -8.13
C PRO A 2 4.61 34.68 -8.66
N PHE A 3 4.77 33.90 -9.73
CA PHE A 3 3.76 32.99 -10.22
C PHE A 3 3.41 32.00 -9.10
N LEU A 4 2.20 32.13 -8.55
CA LEU A 4 1.57 31.13 -7.68
C LEU A 4 1.15 29.95 -8.56
N GLY A 5 2.07 29.02 -8.79
CA GLY A 5 1.78 27.75 -9.43
C GLY A 5 0.79 26.94 -8.59
N GLN A 6 -0.39 26.66 -9.17
CA GLN A 6 -1.38 25.78 -8.60
C GLN A 6 -0.82 24.35 -8.49
N ASP A 7 -0.67 23.92 -7.25
CA ASP A 7 -0.67 22.54 -6.75
C ASP A 7 0.34 21.54 -7.36
N TRP A 8 1.50 21.41 -6.70
CA TRP A 8 2.58 20.46 -7.01
C TRP A 8 2.66 19.25 -6.06
N ARG A 9 1.55 18.88 -5.39
CA ARG A 9 1.56 17.89 -4.29
C ARG A 9 1.11 16.47 -4.61
N SER A 10 1.07 16.04 -5.87
CA SER A 10 0.73 14.65 -6.20
C SER A 10 1.91 13.90 -6.85
N PRO A 11 2.77 13.22 -6.07
CA PRO A 11 3.68 12.23 -6.67
C PRO A 11 2.83 11.12 -7.31
N GLY A 12 3.09 10.79 -8.57
CA GLY A 12 2.39 9.72 -9.31
C GLY A 12 1.40 10.17 -10.38
N GLN A 13 1.47 11.41 -10.87
CA GLN A 13 0.78 11.82 -12.10
C GLN A 13 1.77 11.87 -13.26
N ASN A 14 1.45 11.18 -14.35
CA ASN A 14 2.21 11.27 -15.59
C ASN A 14 1.85 12.59 -16.29
N TRP A 15 2.88 13.35 -16.65
CA TRP A 15 2.74 14.60 -17.38
C TRP A 15 3.42 14.45 -18.73
N VAL A 16 2.71 14.82 -19.79
CA VAL A 16 3.23 14.80 -21.15
C VAL A 16 3.37 16.23 -21.63
N LYS A 17 4.54 16.57 -22.18
CA LYS A 17 4.79 17.86 -22.79
C LYS A 17 4.13 17.88 -24.17
N THR A 18 3.16 18.77 -24.36
CA THR A 18 2.49 19.06 -25.63
C THR A 18 2.90 20.44 -26.15
N GLU A 19 2.56 20.76 -27.39
CA GLU A 19 2.88 22.07 -28.02
C GLU A 19 2.30 23.27 -27.23
N ASP A 20 1.17 23.05 -26.54
CA ASP A 20 0.52 24.05 -25.67
C ASP A 20 0.96 24.00 -24.20
N GLY A 21 2.03 23.26 -23.87
CA GLY A 21 2.54 23.08 -22.51
C GLY A 21 2.31 21.69 -21.91
N TRP A 22 2.39 21.58 -20.58
CA TRP A 22 2.30 20.30 -19.88
C TRP A 22 0.84 19.88 -19.66
N LYS A 23 0.42 18.75 -20.23
CA LYS A 23 -0.90 18.16 -19.99
C LYS A 23 -0.81 16.94 -19.08
N LYS A 24 -1.77 16.80 -18.18
CA LYS A 24 -1.93 15.62 -17.32
C LYS A 24 -2.43 14.45 -18.16
N THR A 25 -1.82 13.28 -18.05
CA THR A 25 -2.34 12.06 -18.67
C THR A 25 -3.56 11.60 -17.87
N THR A 26 -4.77 11.96 -18.30
CA THR A 26 -6.00 11.37 -17.79
C THR A 26 -6.09 9.93 -18.30
N LEU A 27 -5.97 8.96 -17.38
CA LEU A 27 -6.04 7.51 -17.65
C LEU A 27 -7.43 7.05 -18.15
N GLU A 28 -8.31 7.97 -18.54
CA GLU A 28 -9.70 7.71 -18.89
C GLU A 28 -9.88 7.33 -20.37
N GLU A 29 -8.93 7.65 -21.26
CA GLU A 29 -9.09 7.39 -22.70
C GLU A 29 -8.66 5.98 -23.17
N ASN A 30 -7.85 5.24 -22.40
CA ASN A 30 -7.45 3.87 -22.76
C ASN A 30 -8.48 2.79 -22.37
N ASN A 31 -9.58 3.15 -21.71
CA ASN A 31 -10.56 2.19 -21.19
C ASN A 31 -11.62 1.72 -22.19
N LYS A 32 -11.48 2.03 -23.49
CA LYS A 32 -12.46 1.60 -24.51
C LYS A 32 -12.00 0.50 -25.48
N VAL A 33 -10.73 0.05 -25.46
CA VAL A 33 -10.22 -0.85 -26.52
C VAL A 33 -9.72 -2.23 -26.05
N SER A 34 -9.53 -2.50 -24.74
CA SER A 34 -8.87 -3.74 -24.30
C SER A 34 -9.76 -4.81 -23.64
N MET A 35 -11.07 -4.87 -23.93
CA MET A 35 -11.95 -5.87 -23.31
C MET A 35 -12.25 -7.12 -24.16
N GLU A 36 -11.70 -7.25 -25.38
CA GLU A 36 -12.07 -8.37 -26.28
C GLU A 36 -10.92 -9.29 -26.76
N SER A 37 -9.64 -9.01 -26.50
CA SER A 37 -8.55 -9.73 -27.21
C SER A 37 -7.74 -10.77 -26.42
N PHE A 38 -8.08 -11.14 -25.18
CA PHE A 38 -7.25 -12.06 -24.36
C PHE A 38 -7.78 -13.48 -24.18
N CYS A 39 -8.76 -13.92 -24.97
CA CYS A 39 -9.17 -15.32 -25.02
C CYS A 39 -9.12 -15.86 -26.45
N LYS A 40 -7.95 -16.33 -26.89
CA LYS A 40 -7.79 -17.43 -27.86
C LYS A 40 -6.31 -17.74 -28.06
N VAL A 41 -6.01 -19.02 -28.31
CA VAL A 41 -4.70 -19.60 -28.72
C VAL A 41 -3.77 -19.84 -27.51
N LYS A 42 -3.39 -21.05 -27.09
CA LYS A 42 -3.04 -22.29 -27.83
C LYS A 42 -3.14 -23.56 -26.95
N GLU A 43 -3.92 -24.55 -27.37
CA GLU A 43 -3.68 -25.98 -27.07
C GLU A 43 -2.58 -26.47 -28.04
N GLU A 44 -1.56 -27.18 -27.55
CA GLU A 44 -0.97 -28.39 -28.16
C GLU A 44 0.26 -28.92 -27.39
N CYS A 45 0.04 -30.07 -26.73
CA CYS A 45 0.82 -31.31 -26.62
C CYS A 45 2.34 -31.41 -26.29
N PHE A 46 2.61 -32.51 -25.54
CA PHE A 46 3.84 -33.26 -25.19
C PHE A 46 4.30 -33.07 -23.72
N ASN A 47 4.39 -34.10 -22.86
CA ASN A 47 4.82 -35.48 -23.08
C ASN A 47 3.99 -36.53 -22.33
N LYS A 48 3.75 -37.65 -23.03
CA LYS A 48 3.37 -38.96 -22.51
C LYS A 48 4.62 -39.62 -21.96
N GLU A 49 4.69 -39.86 -20.66
CA GLU A 49 5.52 -40.88 -20.02
C GLU A 49 5.22 -40.83 -18.53
N ASN A 50 4.20 -41.58 -18.09
CA ASN A 50 4.00 -42.10 -16.72
C ASN A 50 2.65 -42.84 -16.60
N LEU A 51 2.29 -43.60 -17.64
CA LEU A 51 0.99 -44.28 -17.78
C LEU A 51 0.92 -45.63 -17.02
N LEU A 52 1.79 -45.87 -16.04
CA LEU A 52 1.91 -47.18 -15.38
C LEU A 52 1.80 -47.17 -13.84
N ILE A 53 1.47 -46.04 -13.22
CA ILE A 53 1.15 -45.97 -11.76
C ILE A 53 -0.36 -45.76 -11.56
N SER A 54 -1.19 -46.32 -12.47
CA SER A 54 -2.62 -46.02 -12.56
C SER A 54 -3.58 -47.09 -12.00
N LEU A 55 -3.11 -48.19 -11.39
CA LEU A 55 -4.03 -49.29 -11.01
C LEU A 55 -4.22 -49.55 -9.51
N GLY A 56 -3.72 -48.68 -8.61
CA GLY A 56 -3.79 -48.91 -7.15
C GLY A 56 -4.54 -47.86 -6.33
N TYR A 57 -5.01 -46.75 -6.91
CA TYR A 57 -5.50 -45.60 -6.13
C TYR A 57 -6.86 -45.03 -6.61
N GLU A 58 -7.65 -45.83 -7.34
CA GLU A 58 -8.90 -45.35 -7.97
C GLU A 58 -10.16 -45.36 -7.09
N ILE A 59 -10.11 -45.88 -5.86
CA ILE A 59 -11.34 -45.99 -5.05
C ILE A 59 -11.50 -44.85 -4.03
N SER A 60 -10.43 -44.10 -3.72
CA SER A 60 -10.44 -43.04 -2.69
C SER A 60 -10.56 -41.61 -3.25
N ALA A 61 -10.42 -41.42 -4.56
CA ALA A 61 -10.30 -40.11 -5.21
C ALA A 61 -11.62 -39.50 -5.73
N LYS A 62 -12.76 -40.20 -5.56
CA LYS A 62 -14.07 -39.70 -6.05
C LYS A 62 -14.78 -38.70 -5.12
N LYS A 63 -14.23 -38.41 -3.93
CA LYS A 63 -14.74 -37.34 -3.03
C LYS A 63 -13.92 -36.03 -3.07
N ARG A 64 -12.77 -35.98 -3.76
CA ARG A 64 -11.86 -34.82 -3.78
C ARG A 64 -11.74 -34.09 -5.13
N ARG A 65 -12.46 -34.51 -6.18
CA ARG A 65 -12.46 -33.83 -7.49
C ARG A 65 -13.63 -32.86 -7.71
N LYS A 66 -14.57 -32.73 -6.77
CA LYS A 66 -15.67 -31.75 -6.89
C LYS A 66 -15.24 -30.33 -6.49
N ASP A 67 -14.16 -30.18 -5.72
CA ASP A 67 -13.72 -28.86 -5.21
C ASP A 67 -12.69 -28.16 -6.11
N PHE A 68 -12.09 -28.86 -7.08
CA PHE A 68 -11.07 -28.29 -7.98
C PHE A 68 -11.62 -27.57 -9.22
N MET A 69 -12.92 -27.69 -9.51
CA MET A 69 -13.58 -27.02 -10.64
C MET A 69 -14.54 -25.88 -10.22
N ASN A 70 -14.53 -25.47 -8.96
CA ASN A 70 -15.34 -24.33 -8.50
C ASN A 70 -14.59 -22.98 -8.49
N ASN A 71 -13.36 -22.93 -9.02
CA ASN A 71 -12.61 -21.67 -9.14
C ASN A 71 -13.14 -20.75 -10.27
N ASN A 72 -14.09 -21.22 -11.09
CA ASN A 72 -14.73 -20.44 -12.16
C ASN A 72 -16.16 -19.99 -11.85
N THR A 73 -16.62 -20.11 -10.61
CA THR A 73 -17.98 -19.73 -10.24
C THR A 73 -17.99 -18.35 -9.59
N LYS A 74 -17.77 -17.31 -10.42
CA LYS A 74 -17.96 -15.88 -10.10
C LYS A 74 -17.08 -15.39 -8.94
N ALA A 75 -16.25 -14.36 -9.16
CA ALA A 75 -15.66 -13.61 -8.06
C ALA A 75 -16.77 -13.35 -7.01
N PRO A 76 -16.61 -13.72 -5.73
CA PRO A 76 -17.63 -13.41 -4.74
C PRO A 76 -17.86 -11.92 -4.87
N TYR A 77 -19.11 -11.52 -5.07
CA TYR A 77 -19.52 -10.13 -5.22
C TYR A 77 -19.10 -9.39 -3.94
N PHE A 78 -17.85 -8.94 -3.89
CA PHE A 78 -17.43 -7.89 -2.98
C PHE A 78 -18.23 -6.69 -3.45
N HIS A 79 -19.30 -6.38 -2.73
CA HIS A 79 -20.08 -5.19 -2.97
C HIS A 79 -19.11 -4.02 -3.02
N ARG A 80 -18.93 -3.42 -4.20
CA ARG A 80 -18.07 -2.24 -4.38
C ARG A 80 -18.92 -1.03 -4.06
N GLU A 81 -19.19 -0.85 -2.79
CA GLU A 81 -19.94 0.32 -2.36
C GLU A 81 -19.00 1.52 -2.39
N LYS A 82 -19.47 2.62 -2.99
CA LYS A 82 -18.73 3.90 -2.95
C LYS A 82 -18.62 4.44 -1.53
N TRP A 83 -19.53 4.01 -0.67
CA TRP A 83 -19.67 4.43 0.72
C TRP A 83 -20.40 3.35 1.51
N ILE A 84 -20.14 3.25 2.82
CA ILE A 84 -20.78 2.28 3.72
C ILE A 84 -21.33 2.98 4.97
N TYR A 85 -22.40 2.46 5.56
CA TYR A 85 -22.85 2.92 6.88
C TYR A 85 -22.06 2.25 8.00
N VAL A 86 -21.58 3.05 8.97
CA VAL A 86 -20.89 2.59 10.17
C VAL A 86 -21.85 2.70 11.36
N HIS A 87 -22.48 1.59 11.70
CA HIS A 87 -23.39 1.52 12.85
C HIS A 87 -22.61 1.09 14.11
N LYS A 88 -22.67 1.92 15.16
CA LYS A 88 -22.06 1.65 16.47
C LYS A 88 -22.95 0.76 17.38
N GLY A 89 -24.19 0.48 16.98
CA GLY A 89 -25.13 -0.33 17.75
C GLY A 89 -26.36 -0.72 16.93
N SER A 90 -27.07 -1.74 17.40
CA SER A 90 -28.31 -2.23 16.77
C SER A 90 -29.47 -1.27 17.08
N THR A 91 -30.26 -0.90 16.07
CA THR A 91 -31.47 -0.09 16.24
C THR A 91 -32.70 -0.91 15.88
N LYS A 92 -33.91 -0.47 16.28
CA LYS A 92 -35.16 -1.17 15.95
C LYS A 92 -35.40 -1.32 14.44
N GLU A 93 -34.84 -0.42 13.63
CA GLU A 93 -34.99 -0.39 12.17
C GLU A 93 -33.87 -1.12 11.42
N ARG A 94 -32.70 -1.32 12.05
CA ARG A 94 -31.54 -2.00 11.44
C ARG A 94 -30.81 -2.86 12.46
N HIS A 95 -30.75 -4.16 12.18
CA HIS A 95 -29.99 -5.13 12.97
C HIS A 95 -28.51 -5.14 12.53
N GLY A 96 -27.60 -5.02 13.50
CA GLY A 96 -26.17 -5.27 13.31
C GLY A 96 -25.25 -4.11 13.67
N TYR A 97 -24.04 -4.44 14.12
CA TYR A 97 -22.92 -3.52 14.27
C TYR A 97 -21.97 -3.71 13.09
N CYS A 98 -21.44 -2.62 12.54
CA CYS A 98 -20.47 -2.71 11.45
C CYS A 98 -19.11 -3.06 12.05
N THR A 99 -18.50 -4.17 11.62
CA THR A 99 -17.15 -4.57 12.07
C THR A 99 -16.08 -4.08 11.11
N LEU A 100 -14.83 -4.00 11.58
CA LEU A 100 -13.67 -3.71 10.73
C LEU A 100 -13.64 -4.64 9.50
N GLY A 101 -13.88 -5.94 9.69
CA GLY A 101 -13.88 -6.92 8.61
C GLY A 101 -15.01 -6.71 7.60
N GLU A 102 -16.19 -6.26 8.04
CA GLU A 102 -17.29 -5.92 7.14
C GLU A 102 -16.97 -4.66 6.33
N ALA A 103 -16.51 -3.60 7.00
CA ALA A 103 -16.09 -2.37 6.34
C ALA A 103 -14.98 -2.62 5.31
N PHE A 104 -14.01 -3.45 5.68
CA PHE A 104 -12.90 -3.84 4.82
C PHE A 104 -13.34 -4.64 3.57
N ASN A 105 -14.42 -5.41 3.68
CA ASN A 105 -14.98 -6.18 2.56
C ASN A 105 -15.88 -5.38 1.62
N ARG A 106 -16.57 -4.36 2.13
CA ARG A 106 -17.56 -3.56 1.38
C ARG A 106 -16.97 -2.31 0.73
N LEU A 107 -15.87 -1.78 1.25
CA LEU A 107 -15.18 -0.65 0.63
C LEU A 107 -14.33 -1.10 -0.56
N ASP A 108 -14.34 -0.30 -1.62
CA ASP A 108 -13.58 -0.60 -2.84
C ASP A 108 -12.08 -0.24 -2.71
N PHE A 109 -11.34 -1.02 -1.92
CA PHE A 109 -9.89 -0.92 -1.83
C PHE A 109 -9.19 -1.33 -3.13
N CYS A 110 -9.80 -2.22 -3.94
CA CYS A 110 -9.25 -2.64 -5.22
C CYS A 110 -9.09 -1.47 -6.20
N SER A 111 -10.11 -0.62 -6.33
CA SER A 111 -10.01 0.60 -7.14
C SER A 111 -9.11 1.65 -6.48
N ALA A 112 -9.10 1.74 -5.15
CA ALA A 112 -8.20 2.63 -4.41
C ALA A 112 -6.71 2.29 -4.64
N ILE A 113 -6.36 1.02 -4.80
CA ILE A 113 -4.99 0.61 -5.14
C ILE A 113 -4.57 1.16 -6.50
N LYS A 114 -5.48 1.25 -7.48
CA LYS A 114 -5.15 1.78 -8.81
C LYS A 114 -4.82 3.27 -8.78
N ASP A 115 -5.40 4.01 -7.84
CA ASP A 115 -5.17 5.44 -7.66
C ASP A 115 -3.87 5.69 -6.86
N THR A 116 -2.90 6.35 -7.49
CA THR A 116 -1.61 6.68 -6.87
C THR A 116 -1.75 7.54 -5.62
N ARG A 117 -2.82 8.34 -5.50
CA ARG A 117 -3.08 9.22 -4.34
C ARG A 117 -3.50 8.44 -3.09
N ARG A 118 -4.18 7.31 -3.30
CA ARG A 118 -4.72 6.45 -2.23
C ARG A 118 -3.82 5.27 -1.92
N PHE A 119 -2.94 4.91 -2.85
CA PHE A 119 -2.07 3.74 -2.74
C PHE A 119 -1.35 3.67 -1.39
N ASN A 120 -0.63 4.73 -1.00
CA ASN A 120 0.13 4.75 0.25
C ASN A 120 -0.77 4.63 1.50
N TYR A 121 -2.01 5.12 1.43
CA TYR A 121 -2.99 4.95 2.49
C TYR A 121 -3.38 3.47 2.66
N VAL A 122 -3.68 2.80 1.54
CA VAL A 122 -4.05 1.37 1.56
C VAL A 122 -2.90 0.50 2.04
N VAL A 123 -1.67 0.75 1.56
CA VAL A 123 -0.48 0.02 2.01
C VAL A 123 -0.29 0.15 3.52
N ARG A 124 -0.40 1.37 4.06
CA ARG A 124 -0.28 1.57 5.50
C ARG A 124 -1.39 0.85 6.27
N LEU A 125 -2.63 0.91 5.77
CA LEU A 125 -3.75 0.21 6.39
C LEU A 125 -3.50 -1.31 6.45
N LEU A 126 -3.02 -1.91 5.36
CA LEU A 126 -2.67 -3.33 5.34
C LEU A 126 -1.57 -3.65 6.35
N GLU A 127 -0.57 -2.77 6.50
CA GLU A 127 0.52 -2.95 7.46
C GLU A 127 0.03 -2.94 8.91
N LEU A 128 -0.88 -2.03 9.24
CA LEU A 128 -1.49 -1.97 10.58
C LEU A 128 -2.35 -3.21 10.87
N ILE A 129 -3.10 -3.68 9.87
CA ILE A 129 -3.88 -4.92 9.97
C ILE A 129 -2.95 -6.12 10.19
N ALA A 130 -1.87 -6.23 9.40
CA ALA A 130 -0.88 -7.29 9.54
C ALA A 130 -0.26 -7.36 10.94
N LYS A 131 0.00 -6.20 11.56
CA LYS A 131 0.65 -6.14 12.88
C LYS A 131 -0.23 -6.60 14.04
N SER A 132 -1.54 -6.39 13.95
CA SER A 132 -2.39 -6.49 15.16
C SER A 132 -3.83 -6.97 14.94
N GLN A 133 -4.40 -6.78 13.75
CA GLN A 133 -5.84 -7.03 13.53
C GLN A 133 -6.12 -8.25 12.66
N LEU A 134 -5.12 -8.82 11.98
CA LEU A 134 -5.35 -9.97 11.10
C LEU A 134 -6.12 -11.13 11.78
N PRO A 135 -5.82 -11.50 13.04
CA PRO A 135 -6.55 -12.57 13.73
C PRO A 135 -7.97 -12.18 14.18
N SER A 136 -8.26 -10.88 14.35
CA SER A 136 -9.60 -10.40 14.74
C SER A 136 -10.57 -10.33 13.56
N LEU A 137 -10.06 -10.41 12.33
CA LEU A 137 -10.86 -10.41 11.11
C LEU A 137 -11.58 -11.74 10.88
N SER A 138 -12.78 -11.68 10.30
CA SER A 138 -13.49 -12.87 9.82
C SER A 138 -12.72 -13.57 8.69
N GLY A 139 -12.96 -14.86 8.47
CA GLY A 139 -12.26 -15.62 7.41
C GLY A 139 -12.45 -15.03 6.01
N VAL A 140 -13.62 -14.43 5.74
CA VAL A 140 -13.88 -13.71 4.48
C VAL A 140 -13.02 -12.45 4.38
N ALA A 141 -12.90 -11.69 5.47
CA ALA A 141 -12.04 -10.50 5.52
C ALA A 141 -10.54 -10.85 5.44
N GLN A 142 -10.10 -11.93 6.09
CA GLN A 142 -8.71 -12.44 5.95
C GLN A 142 -8.41 -12.88 4.51
N LYS A 143 -9.38 -13.51 3.83
CA LYS A 143 -9.25 -13.85 2.40
C LYS A 143 -9.17 -12.59 1.54
N ASN A 144 -10.05 -11.61 1.78
CA ASN A 144 -10.03 -10.35 1.04
C ASN A 144 -8.73 -9.56 1.27
N TYR A 145 -8.20 -9.57 2.50
CA TYR A 145 -6.90 -8.98 2.82
C TYR A 145 -5.80 -9.55 1.94
N MET A 146 -5.72 -10.88 1.81
CA MET A 146 -4.71 -11.51 0.95
C MET A 146 -4.92 -11.19 -0.53
N ASN A 147 -6.16 -11.12 -1.00
CA ASN A 147 -6.46 -10.71 -2.37
C ASN A 147 -6.04 -9.25 -2.65
N ILE A 148 -6.34 -8.33 -1.72
CA ILE A 148 -5.97 -6.91 -1.83
C ILE A 148 -4.43 -6.79 -1.80
N LEU A 149 -3.76 -7.54 -0.93
CA LEU A 149 -2.30 -7.58 -0.85
C LEU A 149 -1.68 -8.07 -2.17
N GLU A 150 -2.20 -9.14 -2.76
CA GLU A 150 -1.75 -9.64 -4.06
C GLU A 150 -1.89 -8.56 -5.15
N ARG A 151 -3.01 -7.81 -5.17
CA ARG A 151 -3.19 -6.69 -6.11
C ARG A 151 -2.20 -5.55 -5.88
N VAL A 152 -1.86 -5.27 -4.62
CA VAL A 152 -0.83 -4.27 -4.28
C VAL A 152 0.54 -4.72 -4.80
N VAL A 153 0.91 -5.97 -4.57
CA VAL A 153 2.19 -6.54 -5.04
C VAL A 153 2.25 -6.49 -6.57
N GLN A 154 1.21 -6.95 -7.26
CA GLN A 154 1.18 -6.94 -8.72
C GLN A 154 1.32 -5.52 -9.29
N LYS A 155 0.59 -4.54 -8.72
CA LYS A 155 0.72 -3.14 -9.14
C LYS A 155 2.15 -2.63 -8.98
N VAL A 156 2.86 -2.98 -7.90
CA VAL A 156 4.24 -2.54 -7.67
C VAL A 156 5.23 -3.25 -8.59
N LEU A 157 4.98 -4.51 -8.94
CA LEU A 157 5.78 -5.21 -9.95
C LEU A 157 5.62 -4.56 -11.33
N ASP A 158 4.42 -4.10 -11.67
CA ASP A 158 4.12 -3.45 -12.94
C ASP A 158 4.65 -2.00 -12.99
N ASP A 159 4.35 -1.18 -11.97
CA ASP A 159 4.68 0.25 -11.93
C ASP A 159 6.13 0.51 -11.47
N GLN A 160 6.77 -0.45 -10.80
CA GLN A 160 8.12 -0.35 -10.21
C GLN A 160 8.29 0.82 -9.22
N GLN A 161 7.20 1.28 -8.61
CA GLN A 161 7.17 2.37 -7.63
C GLN A 161 6.84 1.85 -6.23
N ASN A 162 7.28 2.57 -5.19
CA ASN A 162 6.97 2.24 -3.78
C ASN A 162 7.36 0.82 -3.35
N VAL A 163 8.47 0.28 -3.89
CA VAL A 163 8.95 -1.08 -3.61
C VAL A 163 9.25 -1.31 -2.12
N ARG A 164 9.91 -0.34 -1.46
CA ARG A 164 10.34 -0.47 -0.05
C ARG A 164 9.17 -0.64 0.93
N PRO A 165 8.10 0.20 0.90
CA PRO A 165 6.90 -0.01 1.72
C PRO A 165 6.30 -1.42 1.60
N ILE A 166 6.27 -2.00 0.40
CA ILE A 166 5.71 -3.35 0.20
C ILE A 166 6.62 -4.42 0.78
N LYS A 167 7.94 -4.30 0.61
CA LYS A 167 8.89 -5.23 1.26
C LYS A 167 8.74 -5.23 2.78
N GLU A 168 8.60 -4.05 3.38
CA GLU A 168 8.39 -3.89 4.83
C GLU A 168 7.05 -4.48 5.29
N LEU A 169 5.98 -4.25 4.51
CA LEU A 169 4.66 -4.85 4.74
C LEU A 169 4.71 -6.38 4.70
N LEU A 170 5.28 -6.96 3.64
CA LEU A 170 5.39 -8.40 3.48
C LEU A 170 6.24 -9.03 4.59
N GLN A 171 7.37 -8.39 4.96
CA GLN A 171 8.20 -8.85 6.06
C GLN A 171 7.45 -8.83 7.40
N THR A 172 6.72 -7.73 7.66
CA THR A 172 5.91 -7.58 8.88
C THR A 172 4.84 -8.65 8.95
N LEU A 173 4.14 -8.89 7.84
CA LEU A 173 3.11 -9.92 7.74
C LEU A 173 3.70 -11.31 7.96
N TYR A 174 4.82 -11.63 7.33
CA TYR A 174 5.48 -12.92 7.47
C TYR A 174 5.88 -13.20 8.92
N VAL A 175 6.54 -12.25 9.58
CA VAL A 175 6.93 -12.37 10.99
C VAL A 175 5.70 -12.53 11.90
N SER A 176 4.64 -11.75 11.65
CA SER A 176 3.40 -11.88 12.42
C SER A 176 2.76 -13.25 12.24
N LEU A 177 2.75 -13.80 11.02
CA LEU A 177 2.20 -15.12 10.74
C LEU A 177 3.06 -16.23 11.38
N CYS A 178 4.40 -16.10 11.37
CA CYS A 178 5.28 -17.03 12.07
C CYS A 178 4.95 -17.13 13.56
N GLY A 179 4.78 -15.99 14.24
CA GLY A 179 4.40 -15.98 15.66
C GLY A 179 3.05 -16.65 15.89
N LEU A 180 2.04 -16.33 15.08
CA LEU A 180 0.70 -16.90 15.20
C LEU A 180 0.64 -18.41 14.91
N VAL A 181 1.55 -18.93 14.09
CA VAL A 181 1.66 -20.37 13.77
C VAL A 181 2.47 -21.12 14.83
N GLN A 182 3.47 -20.49 15.45
CA GLN A 182 4.33 -21.09 16.48
C GLN A 182 3.66 -21.16 17.86
N ASP A 183 2.81 -20.18 18.20
CA ASP A 183 2.04 -20.15 19.44
C ASP A 183 0.85 -21.13 19.37
N MET A 184 1.15 -22.43 19.32
CA MET A 184 0.19 -23.52 19.10
C MET A 184 -0.67 -23.80 20.33
N GLY A 185 -1.98 -23.56 20.18
CA GLY A 185 -3.01 -24.06 21.11
C GLY A 185 -4.43 -23.63 20.75
N LYS A 186 -4.60 -22.50 20.06
CA LYS A 186 -5.87 -22.04 19.52
C LYS A 186 -5.60 -21.38 18.17
N SER A 187 -6.00 -22.00 17.06
CA SER A 187 -5.85 -21.40 15.74
C SER A 187 -6.68 -20.10 15.67
N VAL A 188 -6.06 -18.95 15.93
CA VAL A 188 -6.73 -17.64 15.84
C VAL A 188 -6.97 -17.27 14.36
N LEU A 189 -6.18 -17.83 13.46
CA LEU A 189 -6.35 -17.69 12.03
C LEU A 189 -7.47 -18.63 11.53
N VAL A 190 -8.34 -18.10 10.67
CA VAL A 190 -9.48 -18.86 10.15
C VAL A 190 -9.01 -19.74 8.99
N GLY A 191 -9.32 -21.03 9.05
CA GLY A 191 -9.09 -21.99 7.96
C GLY A 191 -8.02 -23.05 8.28
N ASN A 192 -7.71 -23.87 7.28
CA ASN A 192 -6.75 -24.97 7.39
C ASN A 192 -5.31 -24.42 7.49
N ILE A 193 -4.49 -24.98 8.38
CA ILE A 193 -3.07 -24.63 8.54
C ILE A 193 -2.29 -24.70 7.22
N ASN A 194 -2.56 -25.70 6.37
CA ASN A 194 -1.89 -25.86 5.08
C ASN A 194 -2.17 -24.68 4.13
N MET A 195 -3.36 -24.07 4.22
CA MET A 195 -3.69 -22.86 3.46
C MET A 195 -2.82 -21.68 3.89
N TRP A 196 -2.53 -21.58 5.19
CA TRP A 196 -1.67 -20.51 5.72
C TRP A 196 -0.20 -20.74 5.40
N VAL A 197 0.27 -21.99 5.45
CA VAL A 197 1.62 -22.36 4.95
C VAL A 197 1.77 -21.95 3.48
N TYR A 198 0.82 -22.31 2.62
CA TYR A 198 0.84 -21.91 1.21
C TYR A 198 0.85 -20.38 1.02
N ARG A 199 0.07 -19.63 1.83
CA ARG A 199 0.11 -18.15 1.79
C ARG A 199 1.46 -17.60 2.23
N MET A 200 2.12 -18.21 3.21
CA MET A 200 3.45 -17.81 3.64
C MET A 200 4.50 -18.08 2.54
N GLU A 201 4.40 -19.20 1.83
CA GLU A 201 5.24 -19.48 0.65
C GLU A 201 5.03 -18.43 -0.44
N ASN A 202 3.78 -18.06 -0.75
CA ASN A 202 3.49 -16.99 -1.71
C ASN A 202 4.07 -15.63 -1.28
N ILE A 203 4.02 -15.30 0.02
CA ILE A 203 4.64 -14.06 0.54
C ILE A 203 6.15 -14.06 0.30
N LEU A 204 6.83 -15.19 0.54
CA LEU A 204 8.26 -15.32 0.27
C LEU A 204 8.55 -15.19 -1.24
N GLN A 205 7.72 -15.78 -2.10
CA GLN A 205 7.83 -15.64 -3.54
C GLN A 205 7.68 -14.17 -3.97
N TRP A 206 6.72 -13.45 -3.42
CA TRP A 206 6.55 -12.02 -3.68
C TRP A 206 7.75 -11.19 -3.22
N GLN A 207 8.31 -11.50 -2.04
CA GLN A 207 9.54 -10.84 -1.57
C GLN A 207 10.69 -11.03 -2.56
N GLN A 208 10.90 -12.27 -3.03
CA GLN A 208 11.92 -12.57 -4.05
C GLN A 208 11.67 -11.82 -5.37
N GLN A 209 10.44 -11.75 -5.84
CA GLN A 209 10.10 -10.99 -7.04
C GLN A 209 10.41 -9.49 -6.87
N LEU A 210 10.10 -8.91 -5.71
CA LEU A 210 10.40 -7.51 -5.40
C LEU A 210 11.91 -7.24 -5.24
N ASP A 211 12.69 -8.24 -4.79
CA ASP A 211 14.15 -8.16 -4.72
C ASP A 211 14.81 -8.18 -6.11
N ASN A 212 14.19 -8.87 -7.06
CA ASN A 212 14.68 -8.99 -8.43
C ASN A 212 14.20 -7.87 -9.37
N ILE A 213 13.47 -6.87 -8.87
CA ILE A 213 13.05 -5.72 -9.70
C ILE A 213 14.30 -4.99 -10.21
N GLN A 214 14.45 -4.98 -11.52
CA GLN A 214 15.39 -4.10 -12.21
C GLN A 214 14.62 -2.87 -12.69
N ILE A 215 14.95 -1.70 -12.12
CA ILE A 215 14.39 -0.43 -12.57
C ILE A 215 15.00 -0.13 -13.94
N ASN A 216 14.21 -0.30 -14.99
CA ASN A 216 14.66 -0.06 -16.34
C ASN A 216 14.95 1.43 -16.52
N ARG A 217 16.13 1.76 -17.05
CA ARG A 217 16.44 3.15 -17.41
C ARG A 217 15.47 3.57 -18.52
N PRO A 218 14.78 4.71 -18.38
CA PRO A 218 13.98 5.24 -19.48
C PRO A 218 14.91 5.48 -20.68
N THR A 219 14.49 5.06 -21.86
CA THR A 219 15.23 5.22 -23.14
C THR A 219 15.34 6.69 -23.59
N CYS A 220 14.90 7.63 -22.75
CA CYS A 220 14.81 9.03 -23.10
C CYS A 220 16.21 9.68 -23.09
N THR A 221 16.64 10.19 -24.23
CA THR A 221 17.88 10.95 -24.45
C THR A 221 17.78 12.40 -23.96
N GLY A 222 16.99 12.64 -22.92
CA GLY A 222 16.72 13.97 -22.37
C GLY A 222 17.69 14.39 -21.26
N MET A 223 17.47 15.60 -20.74
CA MET A 223 18.16 16.14 -19.57
C MET A 223 17.97 15.23 -18.35
N THR A 224 19.06 14.92 -17.67
CA THR A 224 19.13 14.07 -16.48
C THR A 224 19.18 14.89 -15.20
N LEU A 225 18.99 14.24 -14.04
CA LEU A 225 19.08 14.90 -12.73
C LEU A 225 20.44 15.56 -12.50
N THR A 226 21.52 14.93 -12.97
CA THR A 226 22.90 15.42 -12.85
C THR A 226 23.18 16.63 -13.74
N ASP A 227 22.41 16.83 -14.81
CA ASP A 227 22.55 18.00 -15.69
C ASP A 227 21.95 19.27 -15.07
N LEU A 228 21.13 19.14 -14.01
CA LEU A 228 20.56 20.28 -13.31
C LEU A 228 21.61 20.97 -12.42
N PRO A 229 21.57 22.30 -12.27
CA PRO A 229 22.37 23.01 -11.27
C PRO A 229 22.21 22.43 -9.86
N ALA A 230 23.31 22.40 -9.09
CA ALA A 230 23.35 21.85 -7.74
C ALA A 230 22.27 22.44 -6.79
N SER A 231 21.93 23.72 -6.95
CA SER A 231 20.86 24.36 -6.17
C SER A 231 19.47 23.78 -6.45
N LEU A 232 19.19 23.39 -7.70
CA LEU A 232 17.95 22.72 -8.09
C LEU A 232 17.95 21.26 -7.63
N GLN A 233 19.07 20.55 -7.77
CA GLN A 233 19.22 19.19 -7.23
C GLN A 233 18.94 19.17 -5.72
N LEU A 234 19.54 20.08 -4.95
CA LEU A 234 19.30 20.22 -3.51
C LEU A 234 17.85 20.60 -3.21
N SER A 235 17.24 21.47 -4.02
CA SER A 235 15.82 21.84 -3.87
C SER A 235 14.89 20.64 -4.08
N ILE A 236 15.22 19.73 -4.99
CA ILE A 236 14.50 18.46 -5.21
C ILE A 236 14.70 17.55 -4.00
N MET A 237 15.94 17.38 -3.52
CA MET A 237 16.25 16.57 -2.33
C MET A 237 15.48 17.05 -1.10
N HIS A 238 15.33 18.37 -0.92
CA HIS A 238 14.54 18.99 0.15
C HIS A 238 13.04 18.68 0.11
N ARG A 239 12.53 18.04 -0.95
CA ARG A 239 11.14 17.59 -1.09
C ARG A 239 10.98 16.11 -0.75
N LEU A 240 12.07 15.35 -0.63
CA LEU A 240 12.00 13.96 -0.22
C LEU A 240 11.62 13.88 1.26
N SER A 241 10.72 12.94 1.55
CA SER A 241 10.15 12.74 2.89
C SER A 241 10.72 11.50 3.59
N ASP A 242 11.69 10.81 3.01
CA ASP A 242 12.37 9.68 3.66
C ASP A 242 13.88 9.83 3.54
N GLY A 243 14.57 9.84 4.67
CA GLY A 243 16.03 9.92 4.72
C GLY A 243 16.72 8.71 4.08
N ARG A 244 16.05 7.56 3.98
CA ARG A 244 16.61 6.40 3.27
C ARG A 244 16.68 6.64 1.77
N ASP A 245 15.75 7.41 1.21
CA ASP A 245 15.79 7.79 -0.21
C ASP A 245 16.96 8.74 -0.47
N LEU A 246 17.25 9.65 0.47
CA LEU A 246 18.45 10.50 0.39
C LEU A 246 19.75 9.69 0.45
N VAL A 247 19.82 8.67 1.32
CA VAL A 247 21.00 7.79 1.38
C VAL A 247 21.17 7.01 0.08
N SER A 248 20.09 6.43 -0.45
CA SER A 248 20.14 5.73 -1.73
C SER A 248 20.53 6.66 -2.88
N LEU A 249 20.03 7.90 -2.89
CA LEU A 249 20.40 8.90 -3.90
C LEU A 249 21.89 9.26 -3.85
N GLY A 250 22.45 9.44 -2.66
CA GLY A 250 23.88 9.73 -2.48
C GLY A 250 24.81 8.59 -2.90
N GLN A 251 24.31 7.36 -2.96
CA GLN A 251 25.06 6.19 -3.44
C GLN A 251 25.09 6.08 -4.96
N VAL A 252 24.27 6.85 -5.69
CA VAL A 252 24.20 6.79 -7.16
C VAL A 252 25.45 7.38 -7.81
N CYS A 253 25.90 8.55 -7.34
CA CYS A 253 27.13 9.17 -7.82
C CYS A 253 27.75 10.10 -6.76
N PRO A 254 29.07 10.39 -6.85
CA PRO A 254 29.77 11.20 -5.87
C PRO A 254 29.21 12.63 -5.70
N GLU A 255 28.78 13.26 -6.80
CA GLU A 255 28.25 14.64 -6.79
C GLU A 255 26.97 14.75 -5.94
N LEU A 256 26.02 13.82 -6.16
CA LEU A 256 24.81 13.73 -5.35
C LEU A 256 25.12 13.33 -3.90
N GLY A 257 26.15 12.49 -3.71
CA GLY A 257 26.68 12.14 -2.40
C GLY A 257 27.02 13.37 -1.57
N VAL A 258 27.81 14.30 -2.13
CA VAL A 258 28.20 15.55 -1.45
C VAL A 258 26.97 16.39 -1.07
N LEU A 259 25.99 16.51 -1.97
CA LEU A 259 24.76 17.26 -1.69
C LEU A 259 23.89 16.61 -0.62
N THR A 260 23.82 15.28 -0.59
CA THR A 260 23.00 14.56 0.40
C THR A 260 23.57 14.64 1.82
N GLU A 261 24.84 15.01 1.99
CA GLU A 261 25.43 15.26 3.32
C GLU A 261 25.13 16.68 3.85
N ASP A 262 24.38 17.51 3.12
CA ASP A 262 24.03 18.86 3.58
C ASP A 262 23.30 18.83 4.93
N ARG A 263 23.84 19.59 5.88
CA ARG A 263 23.31 19.71 7.23
C ARG A 263 21.88 20.25 7.24
N LEU A 264 21.56 21.23 6.38
CA LEU A 264 20.25 21.87 6.37
C LEU A 264 19.17 20.93 5.83
N LEU A 265 19.52 20.08 4.87
CA LEU A 265 18.67 19.00 4.36
C LEU A 265 18.20 18.08 5.48
N TRP A 266 19.12 17.49 6.24
CA TRP A 266 18.78 16.59 7.36
C TRP A 266 18.07 17.31 8.51
N LYS A 267 18.46 18.56 8.82
CA LYS A 267 17.77 19.37 9.82
C LYS A 267 16.30 19.56 9.45
N LYS A 268 16.03 19.97 8.21
CA LYS A 268 14.66 20.16 7.69
C LYS A 268 13.87 18.85 7.75
N LEU A 269 14.49 17.74 7.37
CA LEU A 269 13.86 16.42 7.42
C LEU A 269 13.50 16.00 8.85
N CYS A 270 14.40 16.21 9.82
CA CYS A 270 14.10 15.98 11.24
C CYS A 270 12.89 16.80 11.71
N HIS A 271 12.87 18.10 11.45
CA HIS A 271 11.74 18.96 11.84
C HIS A 271 10.45 18.66 11.07
N TYR A 272 10.53 18.03 9.90
CA TYR A 272 9.36 17.61 9.16
C TYR A 272 8.62 16.44 9.82
N HIS A 273 9.36 15.47 10.39
CA HIS A 273 8.77 14.30 11.06
C HIS A 273 8.62 14.41 12.57
N PHE A 274 9.50 15.17 13.23
CA PHE A 274 9.63 15.17 14.69
C PHE A 274 9.46 16.57 15.26
N THR A 275 8.83 16.63 16.44
CA THR A 275 8.67 17.87 17.21
C THR A 275 9.99 18.28 17.87
N ASP A 276 10.15 19.57 18.15
CA ASP A 276 11.32 20.10 18.86
C ASP A 276 11.53 19.44 20.24
N ARG A 277 10.45 18.99 20.87
CA ARG A 277 10.54 18.24 22.13
C ARG A 277 11.17 16.86 21.93
N GLN A 278 10.81 16.14 20.88
CA GLN A 278 11.38 14.83 20.55
C GLN A 278 12.85 14.97 20.16
N ILE A 279 13.18 15.96 19.34
CA ILE A 279 14.54 16.26 18.89
C ILE A 279 15.45 16.58 20.08
N ARG A 280 15.03 17.49 20.97
CA ARG A 280 15.82 17.88 22.16
C ARG A 280 16.12 16.72 23.10
N LYS A 281 15.25 15.70 23.18
CA LYS A 281 15.47 14.51 24.02
C LYS A 281 16.56 13.55 23.49
N ARG A 282 17.01 13.71 22.25
CA ARG A 282 17.91 12.80 21.55
C ARG A 282 18.97 13.56 20.74
N LEU A 283 19.51 14.64 21.31
CA LEU A 283 20.58 15.40 20.66
C LEU A 283 21.83 14.54 20.51
N MET A 284 22.46 14.66 19.35
CA MET A 284 23.72 14.01 18.99
C MET A 284 24.66 15.09 18.50
N VAL A 285 25.80 15.19 19.16
CA VAL A 285 26.83 16.20 18.87
C VAL A 285 28.09 15.44 18.45
N SER A 286 28.74 15.89 17.39
CA SER A 286 30.03 15.37 16.95
C SER A 286 31.15 15.86 17.88
N ASP A 287 32.33 15.27 17.75
CA ASP A 287 33.53 15.66 18.51
C ASP A 287 33.91 17.15 18.31
N LYS A 288 33.45 17.76 17.21
CA LYS A 288 33.64 19.18 16.88
C LYS A 288 32.54 20.10 17.43
N GLY A 289 31.63 19.58 18.25
CA GLY A 289 30.53 20.36 18.83
C GLY A 289 29.36 20.64 17.89
N HIS A 290 29.30 19.97 16.72
CA HIS A 290 28.22 20.18 15.74
C HIS A 290 27.14 19.11 15.84
N LEU A 291 25.87 19.50 15.63
CA LEU A 291 24.76 18.54 15.64
C LEU A 291 24.81 17.61 14.42
N GLU A 292 24.79 16.31 14.66
CA GLU A 292 24.80 15.27 13.63
C GLU A 292 23.37 14.92 13.18
N TRP A 293 22.76 15.82 12.41
CA TRP A 293 21.34 15.71 12.01
C TRP A 293 21.00 14.39 11.31
N ARG A 294 21.89 13.86 10.46
CA ARG A 294 21.69 12.57 9.77
C ARG A 294 21.58 11.40 10.74
N LYS A 295 22.54 11.26 11.68
CA LYS A 295 22.49 10.19 12.69
C LYS A 295 21.29 10.36 13.61
N MET A 296 21.00 11.62 13.97
CA MET A 296 19.84 11.97 14.79
C MET A 296 18.53 11.58 14.12
N TYR A 297 18.37 11.81 12.81
CA TYR A 297 17.21 11.39 12.03
C TYR A 297 16.95 9.90 12.22
N PHE A 298 17.92 9.04 11.89
CA PHE A 298 17.76 7.59 12.01
C PHE A 298 17.52 7.12 13.46
N LYS A 299 18.11 7.80 14.45
CA LYS A 299 17.85 7.49 15.86
C LYS A 299 16.42 7.86 16.26
N LEU A 300 15.93 9.02 15.85
CA LEU A 300 14.56 9.47 16.10
C LEU A 300 13.55 8.57 15.39
N SER A 301 13.81 8.21 14.13
CA SER A 301 13.00 7.28 13.32
C SER A 301 12.80 5.91 13.97
N ARG A 302 13.74 5.47 14.80
CA ARG A 302 13.62 4.21 15.57
C ARG A 302 12.82 4.36 16.86
N CYS A 303 12.73 5.58 17.40
CA CYS A 303 12.09 5.85 18.69
C CYS A 303 10.68 6.41 18.56
N TYR A 304 10.38 7.07 17.45
CA TYR A 304 9.11 7.77 17.23
C TYR A 304 8.55 7.41 15.85
N PRO A 305 7.23 7.32 15.71
CA PRO A 305 6.60 7.13 14.41
C PRO A 305 6.90 8.34 13.51
N HIS A 306 7.05 8.09 12.22
CA HIS A 306 7.19 9.15 11.22
C HIS A 306 5.85 9.87 11.05
N ARG A 307 5.93 11.15 10.69
CA ARG A 307 4.76 11.87 10.18
C ARG A 307 4.22 11.16 8.93
N GLU A 308 2.97 10.74 9.00
CA GLU A 308 2.22 10.17 7.88
C GLU A 308 1.47 11.28 7.14
N GLN A 309 1.58 11.32 5.82
CA GLN A 309 0.79 12.21 4.98
C GLN A 309 0.30 11.45 3.75
N TYR A 310 -1.00 11.53 3.50
CA TYR A 310 -1.67 10.87 2.38
C TYR A 310 -2.26 11.93 1.48
N SER A 311 -2.20 11.70 0.17
CA SER A 311 -2.77 12.62 -0.82
C SER A 311 -4.29 12.55 -0.86
N ASP A 312 -4.86 11.38 -0.57
CA ASP A 312 -6.29 11.15 -0.44
C ASP A 312 -6.56 10.09 0.65
N THR A 313 -7.64 10.25 1.40
CA THR A 313 -7.96 9.47 2.61
C THR A 313 -9.42 9.04 2.62
N LEU A 314 -9.75 8.04 3.45
CA LEU A 314 -11.14 7.77 3.78
C LEU A 314 -11.72 8.91 4.63
N HIS A 315 -12.99 9.21 4.41
CA HIS A 315 -13.72 10.24 5.14
C HIS A 315 -14.89 9.62 5.89
N PHE A 316 -15.11 10.09 7.10
CA PHE A 316 -16.24 9.72 7.93
C PHE A 316 -17.16 10.92 8.15
N CYS A 317 -18.44 10.74 7.87
CA CYS A 317 -19.46 11.73 8.17
C CYS A 317 -20.07 11.46 9.54
N THR A 318 -19.92 12.41 10.45
CA THR A 318 -20.49 12.34 11.82
C THR A 318 -22.01 12.48 11.85
N HIS A 319 -22.62 13.08 10.81
CA HIS A 319 -24.06 13.26 10.69
C HIS A 319 -24.78 11.98 10.20
N CYS A 320 -24.33 11.43 9.07
CA CYS A 320 -24.95 10.25 8.46
C CYS A 320 -24.32 8.92 8.90
N HIS A 321 -23.21 8.97 9.65
CA HIS A 321 -22.39 7.81 9.99
C HIS A 321 -21.94 7.02 8.76
N ILE A 322 -21.58 7.72 7.69
CA ILE A 322 -21.15 7.11 6.43
C ILE A 322 -19.63 7.22 6.28
N LEU A 323 -18.99 6.13 5.86
CA LEU A 323 -17.58 6.05 5.51
C LEU A 323 -17.42 5.95 3.99
N PHE A 324 -16.59 6.81 3.40
CA PHE A 324 -16.53 6.95 1.93
C PHE A 324 -15.17 7.48 1.42
N TRP A 325 -14.94 7.35 0.11
CA TRP A 325 -13.70 7.77 -0.55
C TRP A 325 -13.75 9.12 -1.29
N LYS A 326 -14.91 9.55 -1.80
CA LYS A 326 -15.06 10.84 -2.52
C LYS A 326 -16.31 11.56 -2.09
N ASP A 327 -17.46 10.91 -2.31
CA ASP A 327 -18.78 11.49 -2.04
C ASP A 327 -19.67 10.51 -1.29
N HIS A 328 -20.64 11.07 -0.56
CA HIS A 328 -21.72 10.33 0.08
C HIS A 328 -23.04 11.13 0.01
N PRO A 329 -24.19 10.46 0.00
CA PRO A 329 -25.49 11.12 0.03
C PRO A 329 -25.78 11.64 1.44
N CYS A 330 -25.26 12.83 1.75
CA CYS A 330 -25.53 13.52 3.01
C CYS A 330 -26.77 14.40 2.89
N THR A 331 -27.64 14.36 3.90
CA THR A 331 -28.80 15.27 4.01
C THR A 331 -28.53 16.51 4.87
N ALA A 332 -27.31 16.67 5.39
CA ALA A 332 -26.94 17.84 6.19
C ALA A 332 -26.86 19.10 5.32
N ASN A 333 -27.30 20.25 5.85
CA ASN A 333 -27.24 21.54 5.16
C ASN A 333 -25.80 21.95 4.77
N ASN A 334 -24.80 21.56 5.58
CA ASN A 334 -23.37 21.80 5.33
C ASN A 334 -22.57 20.50 5.53
N PRO A 335 -22.45 19.64 4.50
CA PRO A 335 -21.83 18.33 4.64
C PRO A 335 -20.33 18.39 4.99
N GLU A 336 -19.60 19.41 4.53
CA GLU A 336 -18.16 19.57 4.78
C GLU A 336 -17.82 19.72 6.27
N ASN A 337 -18.68 20.40 7.03
CA ASN A 337 -18.49 20.60 8.47
C ASN A 337 -18.68 19.32 9.30
N CYS A 338 -19.40 18.34 8.74
CA CYS A 338 -19.68 17.08 9.41
C CYS A 338 -18.70 15.96 8.99
N THR A 339 -17.84 16.20 8.01
CA THR A 339 -16.89 15.23 7.47
C THR A 339 -15.52 15.40 8.10
N MET A 340 -14.94 14.29 8.53
CA MET A 340 -13.55 14.21 8.99
C MET A 340 -12.76 13.25 8.12
N SER A 341 -11.54 13.63 7.74
CA SER A 341 -10.58 12.71 7.14
C SER A 341 -10.04 11.77 8.21
N LEU A 342 -9.84 10.51 7.83
CA LEU A 342 -9.32 9.48 8.72
C LEU A 342 -7.90 9.12 8.33
N SER A 343 -7.02 8.99 9.32
CA SER A 343 -5.78 8.23 9.13
C SER A 343 -6.08 6.72 9.07
N PRO A 344 -5.18 5.89 8.53
CA PRO A 344 -5.34 4.43 8.55
C PRO A 344 -5.56 3.87 9.96
N GLN A 345 -4.91 4.46 10.97
CA GLN A 345 -5.08 4.08 12.37
C GLN A 345 -6.45 4.52 12.91
N ASP A 346 -6.91 5.73 12.59
CA ASP A 346 -8.23 6.21 13.01
C ASP A 346 -9.34 5.37 12.40
N PHE A 347 -9.19 4.94 11.13
CA PHE A 347 -10.11 4.01 10.50
C PHE A 347 -10.22 2.68 11.27
N ILE A 348 -9.10 2.10 11.73
CA ILE A 348 -9.14 0.90 12.58
C ILE A 348 -9.82 1.21 13.91
N ASN A 349 -9.47 2.34 14.53
CA ASN A 349 -10.00 2.75 15.84
C ASN A 349 -11.51 3.00 15.81
N LEU A 350 -12.11 3.35 14.66
CA LEU A 350 -13.56 3.50 14.52
C LEU A 350 -14.34 2.22 14.86
N PHE A 351 -13.69 1.05 14.78
CA PHE A 351 -14.31 -0.25 15.02
C PHE A 351 -13.85 -0.93 16.31
N ASN A 352 -13.00 -0.26 17.09
CA ASN A 352 -12.62 -0.71 18.42
C ASN A 352 -13.71 -0.26 19.40
N PHE A 353 -14.70 -1.12 19.61
CA PHE A 353 -15.79 -0.93 20.58
C PHE A 353 -15.54 -1.67 21.88
#